data_AF-A0AAN5BRG0-F1
#
_entry.id   AF-A0AAN5BRG0-F1
#
_cell.length_a   1.000
_cell.length_b   1.000
_cell.length_c   1.000
_cell.angle_alpha   90.00
_cell.angle_beta   90.00
_cell.angle_gamma   90.00
#
_symmetry.space_group_name_H-M   'P 1'
#
loop_
_entity.id
_entity.type
_entity.pdbx_description
1 polymer ?
#
loop_
_entity_poly.entity_id
_entity_poly.type
_entity_poly.pdbx_seq_one_letter_code
_entity_poly.pdbx_strand_id
1 'polypeptide(L)'
;MRSRETVTNSSKRPRAVELDSLPYLRAVIDECLRMRPTSTPLPRITPSNRKVSVAGIDGIPPGTRINTFQWFVHRDPQKWDNAHDWNPDRWLTRGNTDNKNEREDVLWAFASGPRMCLGNNWTYYGTYIEAMTLCLAFSYLYNQID
;
A
#
# COMPACT_ATOMS: atom_id res chain seq x y z
N MET A 1 -27.03 14.68 -11.42
CA MET A 1 -26.90 13.76 -12.57
C MET A 1 -25.54 14.06 -13.23
N ARG A 2 -24.45 13.45 -12.75
CA ARG A 2 -23.11 13.69 -13.32
C ARG A 2 -23.00 12.86 -14.60
N SER A 3 -22.68 13.53 -15.71
CA SER A 3 -22.45 12.90 -17.01
C SER A 3 -21.42 11.78 -16.86
N ARG A 4 -21.81 10.55 -17.23
CA ARG A 4 -20.88 9.45 -17.47
C ARG A 4 -20.04 9.87 -18.68
N GLU A 5 -18.84 10.40 -18.44
CA GLU A 5 -17.84 10.50 -19.50
C GLU A 5 -17.48 9.07 -19.92
N THR A 6 -17.99 8.69 -21.09
CA THR A 6 -17.61 7.50 -21.83
C THR A 6 -16.09 7.46 -21.91
N VAL A 7 -15.48 6.39 -21.39
CA VAL A 7 -14.05 6.12 -21.55
C VAL A 7 -13.80 5.94 -23.05
N THR A 8 -13.41 7.04 -23.69
CA THR A 8 -13.18 7.09 -25.13
C THR A 8 -12.05 6.14 -25.49
N ASN A 9 -12.32 5.29 -26.49
CA ASN A 9 -11.42 4.42 -27.21
C ASN A 9 -10.02 5.04 -27.42
N SER A 10 -9.13 4.80 -26.46
CA SER A 10 -7.73 5.20 -26.50
C SER A 10 -6.91 3.93 -26.33
N SER A 11 -6.47 3.36 -27.45
CA SER A 11 -5.45 2.30 -27.49
C SER A 11 -4.09 2.76 -26.93
N LYS A 12 -3.98 4.01 -26.48
CA LYS A 12 -2.78 4.61 -25.93
C LYS A 12 -2.66 4.26 -24.44
N ARG A 13 -1.54 3.63 -24.07
CA ARG A 13 -1.21 3.39 -22.67
C ARG A 13 -1.11 4.73 -21.92
N PRO A 14 -1.76 4.87 -20.76
CA PRO A 14 -1.63 6.08 -19.95
C PRO A 14 -0.17 6.29 -19.52
N ARG A 15 0.26 7.56 -19.51
CA ARG A 15 1.59 7.95 -19.03
C ARG A 15 1.63 7.84 -17.51
N ALA A 16 2.82 7.64 -16.93
CA ALA A 16 3.00 7.57 -15.48
C ALA A 16 2.33 8.74 -14.73
N VAL A 17 2.48 9.96 -15.25
CA VAL A 17 1.89 11.19 -14.66
C VAL A 17 0.36 11.17 -14.65
N GLU A 18 -0.27 10.50 -15.61
CA GLU A 18 -1.73 10.34 -15.67
C GLU A 18 -2.23 9.25 -14.71
N LEU A 19 -1.36 8.32 -14.30
CA LEU A 19 -1.69 7.33 -13.27
C LEU A 19 -1.66 7.95 -11.88
N ASP A 20 -0.74 8.90 -11.66
CA ASP A 20 -0.65 9.66 -10.42
C ASP A 20 -1.87 10.56 -10.17
N SER A 21 -2.63 10.92 -11.21
CA SER A 21 -3.86 11.73 -11.09
C SER A 21 -5.12 10.92 -10.78
N LEU A 22 -5.02 9.62 -10.49
CA LEU A 22 -6.14 8.73 -10.16
C LEU A 22 -6.20 8.41 -8.65
N PRO A 23 -6.72 9.32 -7.80
CA PRO A 23 -6.64 9.17 -6.35
C PRO A 23 -7.41 7.97 -5.80
N TYR A 24 -8.52 7.59 -6.46
CA TYR A 24 -9.30 6.43 -6.05
C TYR A 24 -8.59 5.11 -6.39
N LEU A 25 -7.92 5.06 -7.54
CA LEU A 25 -7.13 3.88 -7.91
C LEU A 25 -5.96 3.71 -6.92
N ARG A 26 -5.31 4.81 -6.53
CA ARG A 26 -4.29 4.80 -5.47
C ARG A 26 -4.86 4.26 -4.16
N ALA A 27 -6.03 4.76 -3.75
CA ALA A 27 -6.72 4.31 -2.53
C ALA A 27 -7.03 2.81 -2.53
N VAL A 28 -7.47 2.26 -3.67
CA VAL A 28 -7.71 0.82 -3.84
C VAL A 28 -6.42 0.03 -3.69
N ILE A 29 -5.33 0.46 -4.34
CA ILE A 29 -4.02 -0.21 -4.26
C ILE A 29 -3.49 -0.19 -2.82
N ASP A 30 -3.54 0.97 -2.16
CA ASP A 30 -3.10 1.15 -0.77
C ASP A 30 -3.88 0.23 0.18
N GLU A 31 -5.21 0.14 0.01
CA GLU A 31 -6.04 -0.73 0.84
C GLU A 31 -5.78 -2.22 0.58
N CYS A 32 -5.54 -2.60 -0.68
CA CYS A 32 -5.12 -3.96 -1.02
C CYS A 32 -3.80 -4.32 -0.35
N LEU A 33 -2.80 -3.44 -0.39
CA LEU A 33 -1.49 -3.65 0.25
C LEU A 33 -1.61 -3.71 1.78
N ARG A 34 -2.49 -2.92 2.39
CA ARG A 34 -2.77 -2.96 3.83
C ARG A 34 -3.42 -4.29 4.24
N MET A 35 -4.43 -4.72 3.49
CA MET A 35 -5.18 -5.93 3.83
C MET A 35 -4.40 -7.21 3.50
N ARG A 36 -3.59 -7.19 2.44
CA ARG A 36 -2.80 -8.32 1.97
C ARG A 36 -1.35 -7.87 1.74
N PRO A 37 -0.58 -7.64 2.81
CA PRO A 37 0.83 -7.32 2.69
C PRO A 37 1.59 -8.47 2.02
N THR A 38 2.47 -8.13 1.10
CA THR A 38 3.26 -9.09 0.31
C THR A 38 4.48 -9.60 1.07
N SER A 39 4.92 -8.91 2.14
CA SER A 39 6.12 -9.28 2.89
C SER A 39 5.83 -10.23 4.05
N THR A 40 6.63 -11.29 4.11
CA THR A 40 6.78 -12.22 5.23
C THR A 40 7.69 -11.60 6.31
N PRO A 41 7.98 -12.23 7.48
CA PRO A 41 8.63 -11.51 8.58
C PRO A 41 9.90 -10.81 8.14
N LEU A 42 10.16 -9.63 8.71
CA LEU A 42 11.37 -8.85 8.46
C LEU A 42 12.38 -9.07 9.60
N PRO A 43 13.15 -10.18 9.60
CA PRO A 43 14.02 -10.52 10.72
C PRO A 43 15.19 -9.54 10.87
N ARG A 44 15.56 -9.30 12.12
CA ARG A 44 16.83 -8.73 12.55
C ARG A 44 17.42 -9.61 13.64
N ILE A 45 18.74 -9.67 13.71
CA ILE A 45 19.45 -10.39 14.78
C ILE A 45 20.14 -9.34 15.63
N THR A 46 19.96 -9.42 16.95
CA THR A 46 20.65 -8.50 17.88
C THR A 46 22.16 -8.72 17.83
N PRO A 47 22.99 -7.69 18.08
CA PRO A 47 24.44 -7.83 18.11
C PRO A 47 24.88 -8.98 19.03
N SER A 48 25.89 -9.73 18.63
CA SER A 48 26.35 -10.92 19.35
C SER A 48 27.08 -10.64 20.68
N ASN A 49 27.42 -9.38 20.94
CA ASN A 49 28.28 -8.98 22.06
C ASN A 49 27.59 -8.16 23.15
N ARG A 50 26.31 -7.79 22.98
CA ARG A 50 25.61 -6.95 23.96
C ARG A 50 24.12 -7.18 23.98
N LYS A 51 23.52 -6.97 25.15
CA LYS A 51 22.07 -6.83 25.27
C LYS A 51 21.60 -5.54 24.62
N VAL A 52 20.36 -5.53 24.13
CA VAL A 52 19.76 -4.35 23.49
C VAL A 52 18.37 -4.10 24.03
N SER A 53 17.90 -2.88 23.78
CA SER A 53 16.53 -2.46 24.05
C SER A 53 15.80 -2.22 22.74
N VAL A 54 14.59 -2.78 22.59
CA VAL A 54 13.77 -2.63 21.38
C VAL A 54 12.31 -2.46 21.79
N ALA A 55 11.65 -1.44 21.24
CA ALA A 55 10.22 -1.16 21.48
C ALA A 55 9.82 -1.10 22.97
N GLY A 56 10.67 -0.50 23.81
CA GLY A 56 10.44 -0.39 25.26
C GLY A 56 10.74 -1.65 26.07
N ILE A 57 11.23 -2.73 25.44
CA ILE A 57 11.69 -3.94 26.11
C ILE A 57 13.20 -3.90 26.23
N ASP A 58 13.69 -3.86 27.47
CA ASP A 58 15.11 -3.84 27.78
C ASP A 58 15.71 -5.24 27.97
N GLY A 59 17.03 -5.33 27.80
CA GLY A 59 17.78 -6.54 28.19
C GLY A 59 17.66 -7.72 27.23
N ILE A 60 17.21 -7.49 25.99
CA ILE A 60 17.09 -8.54 24.97
C ILE A 60 18.49 -9.16 24.71
N PRO A 61 18.66 -10.49 24.84
CA PRO A 61 19.97 -11.13 24.74
C PRO A 61 20.66 -10.95 23.38
N PRO A 62 22.00 -11.07 23.33
CA PRO A 62 22.74 -11.17 22.08
C PRO A 62 22.29 -12.33 21.19
N GLY A 63 22.35 -12.17 19.86
CA GLY A 63 21.97 -13.23 18.91
C GLY A 63 20.46 -13.52 18.83
N THR A 64 19.62 -12.68 19.43
CA THR A 64 18.16 -12.85 19.42
C THR A 64 17.59 -12.44 18.07
N ARG A 65 16.75 -13.30 17.48
CA ARG A 65 15.99 -12.97 16.26
C ARG A 65 14.72 -12.19 16.62
N ILE A 66 14.63 -10.96 16.12
CA ILE A 66 13.47 -10.08 16.26
C ILE A 66 12.79 -9.97 14.89
N ASN A 67 11.47 -10.16 14.84
CA ASN A 67 10.71 -10.02 13.61
C ASN A 67 9.66 -8.92 13.76
N THR A 68 9.43 -8.19 12.68
CA THR A 68 8.29 -7.29 12.53
C THR A 68 7.41 -7.81 11.40
N PHE A 69 6.09 -7.68 11.59
CA PHE A 69 5.10 -8.19 10.66
C PHE A 69 4.11 -7.08 10.32
N GLN A 70 3.99 -6.79 9.03
CA GLN A 70 3.06 -5.80 8.50
C GLN A 70 1.62 -6.15 8.85
N TRP A 71 1.29 -7.44 8.82
CA TRP A 71 -0.04 -7.97 9.13
C TRP A 71 -0.62 -7.44 10.44
N PHE A 72 0.19 -7.42 11.52
CA PHE A 72 -0.25 -6.94 12.82
C PHE A 72 -0.38 -5.42 12.85
N VAL A 73 0.57 -4.70 12.26
CA VAL A 73 0.54 -3.22 12.20
C VAL A 73 -0.68 -2.72 11.42
N HIS A 74 -1.03 -3.40 10.33
CA HIS A 74 -2.16 -3.04 9.47
C HIS A 74 -3.53 -3.40 10.04
N ARG A 75 -3.57 -4.18 11.13
CA ARG A 75 -4.81 -4.62 11.81
C ARG A 75 -4.93 -4.08 13.24
N ASP A 76 -4.03 -3.19 13.62
CA ASP A 76 -4.07 -2.54 14.92
C ASP A 76 -5.29 -1.59 15.01
N PRO A 77 -6.28 -1.89 15.86
CA PRO A 77 -7.47 -1.04 16.00
C PRO A 77 -7.17 0.33 16.60
N GLN A 78 -5.99 0.53 17.20
CA GLN A 78 -5.55 1.86 17.66
C GLN A 78 -5.13 2.77 16.49
N LYS A 79 -4.80 2.18 15.33
CA LYS A 79 -4.35 2.91 14.13
C LYS A 79 -5.39 2.95 13.03
N TRP A 80 -6.28 1.95 12.99
CA TRP A 80 -7.23 1.72 11.91
C TRP A 80 -8.66 1.54 12.44
N ASP A 81 -9.56 2.45 12.07
CA ASP A 81 -10.99 2.25 12.26
C ASP A 81 -11.49 1.11 11.36
N ASN A 82 -12.23 0.18 11.95
CA ASN A 82 -12.68 -1.06 11.29
C ASN A 82 -11.51 -1.76 10.57
N ALA A 83 -10.43 -2.05 11.32
CA ALA A 83 -9.14 -2.51 10.80
C ALA A 83 -9.21 -3.78 9.92
N HIS A 84 -10.26 -4.58 10.08
CA HIS A 84 -10.46 -5.82 9.32
C HIS A 84 -11.29 -5.63 8.05
N ASP A 85 -11.93 -4.47 7.88
CA ASP A 85 -12.77 -4.18 6.73
C ASP A 85 -11.92 -3.63 5.59
N TRP A 86 -12.16 -4.14 4.39
CA TRP A 86 -11.59 -3.57 3.18
C TRP A 86 -12.40 -2.33 2.80
N ASN A 87 -11.80 -1.15 2.97
CA ASN A 87 -12.44 0.14 2.69
C ASN A 87 -11.43 1.10 2.05
N PRO A 88 -11.42 1.26 0.71
CA PRO A 88 -10.57 2.21 0.02
C PRO A 88 -10.86 3.68 0.37
N ASP A 89 -12.10 4.03 0.72
CA ASP A 89 -12.48 5.43 0.98
C ASP A 89 -11.71 6.05 2.15
N ARG A 90 -11.20 5.22 3.08
CA ARG A 90 -10.36 5.68 4.20
C ARG A 90 -9.11 6.44 3.74
N TRP A 91 -8.62 6.15 2.53
CA TRP A 91 -7.44 6.81 1.98
C TRP A 91 -7.79 8.15 1.37
N LEU A 92 -9.02 8.35 0.91
CA LEU A 92 -9.47 9.62 0.33
C LEU A 92 -9.58 10.70 1.41
N THR A 93 -10.09 10.34 2.59
CA THR A 93 -10.20 11.26 3.73
C THR A 93 -8.84 11.53 4.37
N ARG A 94 -8.00 10.49 4.52
CA ARG A 94 -6.62 10.61 5.04
C ARG A 94 -5.63 11.26 4.06
N GLY A 95 -6.00 11.41 2.79
CA GLY A 95 -5.15 12.02 1.75
C GLY A 95 -5.33 13.51 1.57
N ASN A 96 -6.29 14.10 2.26
CA ASN A 96 -6.60 15.52 2.19
C ASN A 96 -5.94 16.31 3.32
N THR A 97 -5.01 15.70 4.06
CA THR A 97 -4.11 16.40 4.96
C THR A 97 -2.86 16.76 4.16
N ASP A 98 -2.42 18.01 4.23
CA ASP A 98 -1.24 18.53 3.52
C ASP A 98 0.09 17.83 3.91
N ASN A 99 0.03 16.81 4.76
CA ASN A 99 1.14 15.98 5.21
C ASN A 99 1.15 14.62 4.50
N LYS A 100 1.93 14.51 3.41
CA LYS A 100 2.27 13.20 2.79
C LYS A 100 2.80 12.18 3.81
N ASN A 101 3.45 12.65 4.88
CA ASN A 101 3.99 11.84 5.96
C ASN A 101 2.91 11.04 6.70
N GLU A 102 1.71 11.58 6.90
CA GLU A 102 0.66 10.89 7.65
C GLU A 102 0.19 9.61 6.95
N ARG A 103 0.14 9.57 5.61
CA ARG A 103 -0.20 8.35 4.85
C ARG A 103 0.90 7.29 4.94
N GLU A 104 2.16 7.71 4.84
CA GLU A 104 3.33 6.81 4.91
C GLU A 104 3.54 6.27 6.32
N ASP A 105 3.18 7.04 7.35
CA ASP A 105 3.29 6.67 8.76
C ASP A 105 2.32 5.54 9.15
N VAL A 106 1.17 5.42 8.47
CA VAL A 106 0.21 4.32 8.73
C VAL A 106 0.41 3.15 7.77
N LEU A 107 0.74 3.38 6.50
CA LEU A 107 0.88 2.32 5.50
C LEU A 107 2.30 1.74 5.44
N TRP A 108 2.59 0.81 6.33
CA TRP A 108 3.90 0.14 6.36
C TRP A 108 4.06 -1.02 5.35
N ALA A 109 3.59 -0.87 4.10
CA ALA A 109 3.55 -1.93 3.08
C ALA A 109 4.92 -2.30 2.46
N PHE A 110 5.88 -1.37 2.46
CA PHE A 110 7.20 -1.56 1.84
C PHE A 110 8.36 -1.51 2.84
N ALA A 111 8.05 -1.73 4.12
CA ALA A 111 8.94 -1.50 5.25
C ALA A 111 9.44 -0.05 5.33
N SER A 112 10.41 0.22 6.20
CA SER A 112 11.02 1.53 6.37
C SER A 112 12.50 1.41 6.73
N GLY A 113 13.24 2.52 6.63
CA GLY A 113 14.67 2.59 6.95
C GLY A 113 15.58 1.95 5.89
N PRO A 114 16.82 1.56 6.24
CA PRO A 114 17.87 1.18 5.28
C PRO A 114 17.61 -0.12 4.51
N ARG A 115 16.53 -0.84 4.86
CA ARG A 115 16.12 -2.09 4.21
C ARG A 115 14.70 -2.00 3.65
N MET A 116 14.21 -0.76 3.44
CA MET A 116 12.95 -0.55 2.73
C MET A 116 13.01 -1.14 1.32
N CYS A 117 11.85 -1.56 0.80
CA CYS A 117 11.76 -2.15 -0.53
C CYS A 117 12.15 -1.12 -1.60
N LEU A 118 13.23 -1.38 -2.33
CA LEU A 118 13.64 -0.57 -3.48
C LEU A 118 12.62 -0.61 -4.63
N GLY A 119 11.80 -1.66 -4.66
CA GLY A 119 10.76 -1.87 -5.66
C GLY A 119 9.46 -1.11 -5.40
N ASN A 120 9.34 -0.31 -4.33
CA ASN A 120 8.10 0.41 -3.98
C ASN A 120 7.50 1.18 -5.16
N ASN A 121 8.31 2.05 -5.79
CA ASN A 121 7.86 2.85 -6.93
C ASN A 121 7.47 1.99 -8.14
N TRP A 122 8.21 0.90 -8.37
CA TRP A 122 7.92 -0.03 -9.46
C TRP A 122 6.60 -0.75 -9.22
N THR A 123 6.34 -1.20 -7.99
CA THR A 123 5.09 -1.88 -7.63
C THR A 123 3.90 -0.98 -7.91
N TYR A 124 3.91 0.28 -7.45
CA TYR A 124 2.81 1.21 -7.78
C TYR A 124 2.64 1.37 -9.29
N TYR A 125 3.70 1.68 -10.02
CA TYR A 125 3.64 1.87 -11.46
C TYR A 125 3.09 0.64 -12.21
N GLY A 126 3.58 -0.56 -11.87
CA GLY A 126 3.12 -1.81 -12.44
C GLY A 126 1.64 -2.08 -12.15
N THR A 127 1.24 -1.97 -10.89
CA THR A 127 -0.16 -2.21 -10.49
C THR A 127 -1.12 -1.21 -11.12
N TYR A 128 -0.72 0.06 -11.29
CA TYR A 128 -1.53 1.05 -11.99
C TYR A 128 -1.79 0.66 -13.45
N ILE A 129 -0.76 0.23 -14.17
CA ILE A 129 -0.87 -0.20 -15.58
C ILE A 129 -1.76 -1.44 -15.70
N GLU A 130 -1.53 -2.44 -14.85
CA GLU A 130 -2.31 -3.67 -14.82
C GLU A 130 -3.79 -3.39 -14.55
N ALA A 131 -4.09 -2.61 -13.51
CA ALA A 131 -5.46 -2.24 -13.17
C ALA A 131 -6.16 -1.48 -14.30
N MET A 132 -5.50 -0.48 -14.90
CA MET A 132 -6.08 0.27 -16.02
C MET A 132 -6.29 -0.60 -17.25
N THR A 133 -5.34 -1.48 -17.58
CA THR A 133 -5.47 -2.40 -18.73
C THR A 133 -6.64 -3.34 -18.54
N LEU A 134 -6.80 -3.90 -17.34
CA LEU A 134 -7.95 -4.74 -17.00
C LEU A 134 -9.26 -3.96 -17.08
N CYS A 135 -9.36 -2.78 -16.48
CA CYS A 135 -10.57 -1.96 -16.52
C CYS A 135 -10.98 -1.59 -17.97
N LEU A 136 -10.02 -1.23 -18.82
CA LEU A 136 -10.28 -0.93 -20.23
C LEU A 136 -10.73 -2.17 -21.01
N ALA A 137 -10.09 -3.32 -20.78
CA ALA A 137 -10.46 -4.58 -21.43
C ALA A 137 -11.87 -5.04 -21.00
N PHE A 138 -12.18 -4.98 -19.70
CA PHE A 138 -13.51 -5.33 -19.18
C PHE A 138 -14.59 -4.37 -19.67
N SER A 139 -14.32 -3.06 -19.71
CA SER A 139 -15.26 -2.08 -20.28
C SER A 139 -15.51 -2.36 -21.76
N TYR A 140 -14.46 -2.65 -22.54
CA TYR A 140 -14.61 -3.01 -23.94
C TYR A 140 -15.48 -4.26 -24.12
N LEU A 141 -15.22 -5.33 -23.36
CA LEU A 141 -16.00 -6.56 -23.43
C LEU A 141 -17.46 -6.34 -22.99
N TYR A 142 -17.70 -5.55 -21.95
CA TYR A 142 -19.04 -5.24 -21.46
C TYR A 142 -19.86 -4.49 -22.53
N ASN A 143 -19.27 -3.49 -23.18
CA ASN A 143 -19.93 -2.72 -24.24
C ASN A 143 -20.12 -3.48 -25.57
N GLN A 144 -19.69 -4.74 -25.68
CA GLN A 144 -19.93 -5.60 -26.86
C GLN A 144 -21.06 -6.61 -26.62
N ILE A 145 -21.55 -6.71 -25.38
CA ILE A 145 -22.61 -7.64 -24.97
C ILE A 145 -23.98 -6.92 -24.90
N ASP A 146 -23.98 -5.60 -24.75
CA ASP A 146 -25.14 -4.71 -24.94
C ASP A 146 -25.24 -4.23 -26.40
#